data_AF-A0A413RHD7-F1
#
_entry.id   AF-A0A413RHD7-F1
#
_cell.length_a   1.000
_cell.length_b   1.000
_cell.length_c   1.000
_cell.angle_alpha   90.00
_cell.angle_beta   90.00
_cell.angle_gamma   90.00
#
_symmetry.space_group_name_H-M   'P 1'
#
loop_
_entity.id
_entity.type
_entity.pdbx_description
1 polymer ?
#
loop_
_entity_poly.entity_id
_entity_poly.type
_entity_poly.pdbx_seq_one_letter_code
_entity_poly.pdbx_strand_id
1 'polypeptide(L)' 'MPIEDEDKAIAEVVERVAEKFPDVEPEVVRETVDAKVDEFEGAAVRDFVPVLVEHEVTDELRET' A
#
# COMPACT_ATOMS: atom_id res chain seq x y z
N MET A 1 7.87 19.66 -3.80
CA MET A 1 6.43 19.47 -4.13
C MET A 1 6.16 18.03 -3.77
N PRO A 2 5.45 17.70 -2.69
CA PRO A 2 5.61 16.40 -2.03
C PRO A 2 4.75 15.28 -2.65
N ILE A 3 4.36 15.40 -3.93
CA ILE A 3 3.53 14.38 -4.60
C ILE A 3 4.42 13.29 -5.23
N GLU A 4 5.65 13.62 -5.64
CA GLU A 4 6.61 12.64 -6.18
C GLU A 4 7.09 11.62 -5.12
N ASP A 5 6.99 11.95 -3.83
CA ASP A 5 7.42 11.07 -2.74
C ASP A 5 6.35 10.02 -2.38
N GLU A 6 5.06 10.35 -2.52
CA GLU A 6 3.97 9.44 -2.13
C GLU A 6 3.82 8.28 -3.11
N ASP A 7 3.67 8.54 -4.41
CA ASP A 7 3.53 7.48 -5.43
C ASP A 7 4.72 6.52 -5.40
N LYS A 8 5.92 7.06 -5.18
CA LYS A 8 7.13 6.25 -5.01
C LYS A 8 7.09 5.42 -3.73
N ALA A 9 6.70 6.03 -2.61
CA ALA A 9 6.57 5.31 -1.35
C ALA A 9 5.51 4.20 -1.43
N ILE A 10 4.40 4.42 -2.14
CA ILE A 10 3.39 3.39 -2.41
C ILE A 10 3.95 2.27 -3.29
N ALA A 11 4.71 2.59 -4.33
CA ALA A 11 5.38 1.57 -5.14
C ALA A 11 6.33 0.70 -4.30
N GLU A 12 7.12 1.31 -3.41
CA GLU A 12 7.98 0.58 -2.46
C GLU A 12 7.18 -0.26 -1.46
N VAL A 13 5.96 0.17 -1.07
CA VAL A 13 5.04 -0.63 -0.24
C VAL A 13 4.61 -1.89 -1.01
N VAL A 14 4.18 -1.76 -2.26
CA VAL A 14 3.79 -2.92 -3.11
C VAL A 14 4.92 -3.94 -3.17
N GLU A 15 6.16 -3.49 -3.42
CA GLU A 15 7.34 -4.36 -3.46
C GLU A 15 7.55 -5.09 -2.13
N ARG A 16 7.57 -4.36 -1.00
CA ARG A 16 7.74 -4.96 0.34
C ARG A 16 6.65 -5.96 0.70
N VAL A 17 5.40 -5.67 0.34
CA VAL A 17 4.28 -6.57 0.61
C VAL A 17 4.39 -7.82 -0.26
N ALA A 18 4.66 -7.68 -1.56
CA ALA A 18 4.86 -8.82 -2.46
C ALA A 18 6.02 -9.72 -2.00
N GLU A 19 7.11 -9.15 -1.49
CA GLU A 19 8.21 -9.91 -0.88
C GLU A 19 7.79 -10.68 0.39
N LYS A 20 6.87 -10.13 1.20
CA LYS A 20 6.34 -10.78 2.41
C LYS A 20 5.33 -11.89 2.10
N PHE A 21 4.60 -11.78 0.98
CA PHE A 21 3.56 -12.71 0.56
C PHE A 21 3.87 -13.31 -0.83
N PRO A 22 4.93 -14.14 -0.95
CA PRO A 22 5.36 -14.68 -2.24
C PRO A 22 4.35 -15.63 -2.90
N ASP A 23 3.39 -16.15 -2.12
CA ASP A 23 2.31 -17.03 -2.60
C ASP A 23 1.10 -16.25 -3.15
N VAL A 24 1.07 -14.92 -2.98
CA VAL A 24 0.02 -14.04 -3.50
C VAL A 24 0.49 -13.44 -4.83
N GLU A 25 -0.41 -13.39 -5.82
CA GLU A 25 -0.06 -12.78 -7.11
C GLU A 25 0.27 -11.29 -6.96
N PRO A 26 1.36 -10.79 -7.57
CA PRO A 26 1.76 -9.38 -7.45
C PRO A 26 0.69 -8.38 -7.90
N GLU A 27 -0.16 -8.78 -8.85
CA GLU A 27 -1.30 -7.96 -9.29
C GLU A 27 -2.34 -7.81 -8.18
N VAL A 28 -2.63 -8.87 -7.43
CA VAL A 28 -3.54 -8.82 -6.27
C VAL A 28 -2.97 -7.90 -5.19
N VAL A 29 -1.67 -8.01 -4.89
CA VAL A 29 -1.01 -7.10 -3.92
C VAL A 29 -1.16 -5.64 -4.35
N ARG A 30 -0.94 -5.34 -5.64
CA ARG A 30 -1.11 -3.97 -6.16
C ARG A 30 -2.56 -3.51 -6.05
N GLU A 31 -3.53 -4.32 -6.47
CA GLU A 31 -4.94 -3.98 -6.39
C GLU A 31 -5.40 -3.71 -4.94
N THR A 32 -4.94 -4.52 -3.98
CA THR A 32 -5.24 -4.29 -2.55
C THR A 32 -4.59 -3.02 -2.04
N VAL A 33 -3.33 -2.73 -2.41
CA VAL A 33 -2.65 -1.49 -2.04
C VAL A 33 -3.38 -0.26 -2.61
N ASP A 34 -3.72 -0.29 -3.90
CA ASP A 34 -4.41 0.83 -4.57
C ASP A 34 -5.78 1.07 -3.92
N ALA A 35 -6.55 0.01 -3.64
CA ALA A 35 -7.82 0.12 -2.94
C ALA A 35 -7.67 0.77 -1.55
N LYS A 36 -6.60 0.45 -0.82
CA LYS A 36 -6.32 1.07 0.49
C LYS A 36 -5.86 2.52 0.38
N VAL A 37 -5.08 2.88 -0.64
CA VAL A 37 -4.69 4.29 -0.89
C VAL A 37 -5.92 5.15 -1.17
N ASP A 38 -6.88 4.62 -1.94
CA ASP A 38 -8.12 5.32 -2.28
C ASP A 38 -8.95 5.69 -1.03
N GLU A 39 -8.93 4.85 0.01
CA GLU A 39 -9.58 5.15 1.30
C GLU A 39 -9.03 6.44 1.96
N PHE A 40 -7.82 6.86 1.60
CA PHE A 40 -7.15 8.07 2.12
C PHE A 40 -7.19 9.28 1.17
N GLU A 41 -7.90 9.26 0.03
CA GLU A 41 -7.98 10.41 -0.90
C GLU A 41 -8.34 11.75 -0.21
N GLY A 42 -9.17 11.72 0.84
CA GLY A 42 -9.59 12.91 1.59
C GLY A 42 -8.69 13.32 2.76
N ALA A 43 -7.57 12.63 3.00
CA ALA A 43 -6.72 12.88 4.16
C ALA A 43 -5.95 14.21 4.05
N ALA A 44 -6.02 15.03 5.09
CA ALA A 44 -5.32 16.33 5.14
C ALA A 44 -3.79 16.20 5.30
N VAL A 45 -3.31 15.06 5.81
CA VAL A 45 -1.88 14.76 5.98
C VAL A 45 -1.62 13.40 5.33
N ARG A 46 -0.78 13.40 4.29
CA ARG A 46 -0.51 12.20 3.48
C ARG A 46 0.83 11.52 3.77
N ASP A 47 1.69 12.15 4.57
CA ASP A 47 3.04 11.63 4.90
C ASP A 47 3.01 10.24 5.55
N PHE A 48 1.90 9.87 6.19
CA PHE A 48 1.73 8.58 6.87
C PHE A 48 0.93 7.55 6.07
N VAL A 49 0.34 7.95 4.93
CA VAL A 49 -0.50 7.06 4.11
C VAL A 49 0.25 5.79 3.71
N PRO A 50 1.51 5.83 3.23
CA PRO A 50 2.23 4.61 2.85
C PRO A 50 2.39 3.60 4.00
N VAL A 51 2.63 4.08 5.23
CA VAL A 51 2.83 3.23 6.40
C VAL A 51 1.50 2.60 6.85
N LEU A 52 0.42 3.38 6.82
CA LEU A 52 -0.92 2.89 7.16
C LEU A 52 -1.39 1.85 6.14
N VAL A 53 -1.24 2.15 4.85
CA VAL A 53 -1.59 1.25 3.76
C VAL A 53 -0.80 -0.07 3.86
N GLU A 54 0.52 -0.02 4.06
CA GLU A 54 1.31 -1.24 4.24
C GLU A 54 0.80 -2.12 5.39
N HIS A 55 0.44 -1.49 6.51
CA HIS A 55 -0.10 -2.18 7.68
C HIS A 55 -1.43 -2.87 7.35
N GLU A 56 -2.40 -2.13 6.81
CA GLU A 56 -3.73 -2.67 6.51
C GLU A 56 -3.71 -3.76 5.44
N VAL A 57 -2.93 -3.58 4.37
CA VAL A 57 -2.78 -4.62 3.34
C VAL A 57 -2.14 -5.88 3.91
N THR A 58 -1.12 -5.73 4.76
CA THR A 58 -0.46 -6.87 5.40
C THR A 58 -1.43 -7.65 6.30
N ASP A 59 -2.29 -6.95 7.03
CA ASP A 59 -3.29 -7.60 7.88
C ASP A 59 -4.36 -8.30 7.03
N GLU A 60 -4.88 -7.65 5.99
CA GLU A 60 -5.89 -8.22 5.08
C GLU A 60 -5.39 -9.50 4.37
N LEU A 61 -4.15 -9.48 3.86
CA LEU A 61 -3.54 -10.64 3.21
C LEU A 61 -3.20 -11.78 4.17
N ARG A 62 -3.09 -11.52 5.48
CA ARG A 62 -2.90 -12.58 6.51
C ARG A 62 -4.19 -13.27 6.92
N GLU A 63 -5.30 -12.56 6.82
CA GLU A 63 -6.62 -13.09 7.16
C GLU A 63 -7.25 -13.90 6.02
N THR A 64 -6.64 -13.86 4.83
CA THR A 64 -7.02 -14.62 3.62
C THR A 64 -6.39 -16.02 3.62
#